data_AF-A0A2P8GJ10-F1
#
_entry.id   AF-A0A2P8GJ10-F1
#
_cell.length_a   1.000
_cell.length_b   1.000
_cell.length_c   1.000
_cell.angle_alpha   90.00
_cell.angle_beta   90.00
_cell.angle_gamma   90.00
#
_symmetry.space_group_name_H-M   'P 1'
#
loop_
_entity.id
_entity.type
_entity.pdbx_description
1 polymer ?
#
loop_
_entity_poly.entity_id
_entity_poly.type
_entity_poly.pdbx_seq_one_letter_code
_entity_poly.pdbx_strand_id
1 'polypeptide(L)'
;MKKLCILLVSISFLMPTVGVCQIAQGLLVSAAEERPVKGDAGYFFALRQVPLSEKHYIFLADPLKRAVYVDGGKSIILSHTMTVRSAKGFDMYFSATDYNLILAVKEAKEIVEGTTGYRGTLSIRHGSEKHKLAVHGFQNR
;
A
#
# COMPACT_ATOMS: atom_id res chain seq x y z
N MET A 1 -22.78 -27.31 -66.64
CA MET A 1 -23.54 -27.05 -65.39
C MET A 1 -23.30 -28.21 -64.43
N LYS A 2 -23.00 -27.91 -63.16
CA LYS A 2 -22.35 -28.78 -62.17
C LYS A 2 -23.18 -30.02 -61.78
N LYS A 3 -22.51 -31.16 -61.63
CA LYS A 3 -23.02 -32.43 -61.06
C LYS A 3 -22.74 -32.49 -59.55
N LEU A 4 -23.39 -33.49 -58.91
CA LEU A 4 -23.26 -34.05 -57.54
C LEU A 4 -24.09 -33.35 -56.46
N CYS A 5 -25.23 -33.87 -55.95
CA CYS A 5 -25.63 -35.16 -55.36
C CYS A 5 -25.07 -35.49 -53.96
N ILE A 6 -26.02 -35.57 -52.99
CA ILE A 6 -26.13 -36.55 -51.88
C ILE A 6 -25.25 -36.22 -50.63
N LEU A 7 -25.64 -36.31 -49.34
CA LEU A 7 -26.64 -37.08 -48.56
C LEU A 7 -27.02 -36.32 -47.26
N LEU A 8 -28.15 -36.69 -46.63
CA LEU A 8 -28.56 -36.38 -45.25
C LEU A 8 -27.51 -36.78 -44.19
N VAL A 9 -27.56 -36.15 -43.01
CA VAL A 9 -27.70 -36.83 -41.69
C VAL A 9 -27.96 -35.77 -40.60
N SER A 10 -29.06 -35.98 -39.86
CA SER A 10 -29.44 -35.31 -38.62
C SER A 10 -28.69 -35.92 -37.43
N ILE A 11 -28.03 -35.10 -36.60
CA ILE A 11 -27.57 -35.50 -35.26
C ILE A 11 -27.84 -34.36 -34.27
N SER A 12 -28.73 -34.65 -33.32
CA SER A 12 -28.98 -33.90 -32.10
C SER A 12 -27.81 -34.09 -31.13
N PHE A 13 -27.32 -33.03 -30.48
CA PHE A 13 -26.61 -33.17 -29.20
C PHE A 13 -26.94 -32.02 -28.25
N LEU A 14 -27.55 -32.40 -27.14
CA LEU A 14 -27.59 -31.66 -25.88
C LEU A 14 -26.16 -31.47 -25.34
N MET A 15 -25.87 -30.26 -24.84
CA MET A 15 -25.11 -29.82 -23.64
C MET A 15 -23.95 -30.73 -23.10
N PRO A 16 -22.81 -30.19 -22.60
CA PRO A 16 -22.82 -29.43 -21.33
C PRO A 16 -21.75 -28.33 -21.08
N THR A 17 -22.04 -27.60 -20.00
CA THR A 17 -21.24 -26.73 -19.12
C THR A 17 -19.76 -27.06 -18.93
N VAL A 18 -18.86 -26.06 -18.94
CA VAL A 18 -17.86 -25.80 -17.87
C VAL A 18 -17.15 -24.46 -18.09
N GLY A 19 -16.93 -23.70 -17.02
CA GLY A 19 -15.82 -22.73 -16.97
C GLY A 19 -16.14 -21.31 -16.50
N VAL A 20 -16.95 -21.13 -15.45
CA VAL A 20 -17.00 -19.83 -14.75
C VAL A 20 -16.55 -20.02 -13.30
N CYS A 21 -15.49 -19.30 -12.98
CA CYS A 21 -14.98 -18.89 -11.67
C CYS A 21 -14.86 -19.98 -10.58
N GLN A 22 -13.63 -20.47 -10.43
CA GLN A 22 -13.09 -20.81 -9.12
C GLN A 22 -13.18 -19.57 -8.22
N ILE A 23 -14.22 -19.47 -7.39
CA ILE A 23 -14.17 -18.66 -6.19
C ILE A 23 -13.36 -19.48 -5.20
N ALA A 24 -12.06 -19.18 -5.17
CA ALA A 24 -11.11 -19.76 -4.24
C ALA A 24 -11.61 -19.56 -2.81
N GLN A 25 -11.59 -20.66 -2.09
CA GLN A 25 -11.96 -20.80 -0.70
C GLN A 25 -11.02 -19.99 0.20
N GLY A 26 -11.60 -19.54 1.31
CA GLY A 26 -10.99 -18.96 2.50
C GLY A 26 -9.47 -18.87 2.55
N LEU A 27 -8.98 -17.64 2.50
CA LEU A 27 -7.74 -17.29 3.17
C LEU A 27 -8.11 -16.46 4.40
N LEU A 28 -8.46 -17.17 5.49
CA LEU A 28 -8.25 -16.66 6.83
C LEU A 28 -6.74 -16.47 6.97
N VAL A 29 -6.24 -15.31 6.52
CA VAL A 29 -4.88 -14.88 6.82
C VAL A 29 -4.89 -14.58 8.31
N SER A 30 -4.41 -15.54 9.08
CA SER A 30 -3.82 -15.29 10.39
C SER A 30 -2.61 -14.40 10.14
N ALA A 31 -2.87 -13.10 10.00
CA ALA A 31 -1.85 -12.08 10.09
C ALA A 31 -1.33 -12.18 11.52
N ALA A 32 -0.22 -12.89 11.68
CA ALA A 32 0.63 -12.75 12.84
C ALA A 32 1.02 -11.28 12.90
N GLU A 33 0.21 -10.57 13.66
CA GLU A 33 0.24 -9.15 13.82
C GLU A 33 1.45 -8.84 14.70
N GLU A 34 2.60 -8.57 14.08
CA GLU A 34 3.52 -7.61 14.68
C GLU A 34 2.84 -6.23 14.62
N ARG A 35 1.80 -6.07 15.44
CA ARG A 35 1.26 -4.75 15.78
C ARG A 35 2.45 -3.96 16.33
N PRO A 36 2.72 -2.75 15.82
CA PRO A 36 3.73 -1.88 16.43
C PRO A 36 3.41 -1.74 17.92
N VAL A 37 4.41 -2.11 18.72
CA VAL A 37 4.35 -2.07 20.18
C VAL A 37 3.96 -0.65 20.60
N LYS A 38 2.91 -0.59 21.42
CA LYS A 38 2.37 0.62 22.01
C LYS A 38 3.46 1.28 22.86
N GLY A 39 4.10 2.35 22.38
CA GLY A 39 5.03 3.14 23.22
C GLY A 39 6.18 3.85 22.51
N ASP A 40 6.52 3.52 21.26
CA ASP A 40 7.68 4.12 20.61
C ASP A 40 7.34 5.41 19.85
N ALA A 41 8.12 6.47 20.09
CA ALA A 41 8.05 7.72 19.33
C ALA A 41 8.18 7.42 17.84
N GLY A 42 7.18 7.81 17.05
CA GLY A 42 7.06 7.35 15.68
C GLY A 42 6.14 8.23 14.86
N TYR A 43 6.37 8.25 13.55
CA TYR A 43 5.45 8.82 12.59
C TYR A 43 4.54 7.73 12.02
N PHE A 44 3.24 8.01 11.97
CA PHE A 44 2.23 7.09 11.48
C PHE A 44 1.43 7.76 10.37
N PHE A 45 1.45 7.19 9.16
CA PHE A 45 0.80 7.76 7.99
C PHE A 45 -0.18 6.77 7.36
N ALA A 46 -1.38 7.26 7.11
CA ALA A 46 -2.42 6.59 6.33
C ALA A 46 -2.63 7.32 5.00
N LEU A 47 -3.32 6.66 4.07
CA LEU A 47 -3.85 7.32 2.88
C LEU A 47 -4.78 8.47 3.30
N ARG A 48 -4.76 9.57 2.56
CA ARG A 48 -5.53 10.78 2.90
C ARG A 48 -7.04 10.52 3.08
N GLN A 49 -7.61 9.58 2.33
CA GLN A 49 -9.02 9.21 2.40
C GLN A 49 -9.37 8.26 3.56
N VAL A 50 -8.36 7.68 4.22
CA VAL A 50 -8.55 6.72 5.31
C VAL A 50 -8.48 7.45 6.65
N PRO A 51 -9.53 7.43 7.47
CA PRO A 51 -9.50 8.04 8.80
C PRO A 51 -8.40 7.46 9.68
N LEU A 52 -7.65 8.32 10.39
CA LEU A 52 -6.60 7.88 11.30
C LEU A 52 -7.13 7.01 12.46
N SER A 53 -8.41 7.16 12.82
CA SER A 53 -9.08 6.33 13.83
C SER A 53 -9.16 4.85 13.47
N GLU A 54 -9.11 4.51 12.17
CA GLU A 54 -9.13 3.13 11.69
C GLU A 54 -7.77 2.42 11.81
N LYS A 55 -6.69 3.17 12.09
CA LYS A 55 -5.33 2.64 12.28
C LYS A 55 -4.79 1.83 11.10
N HIS A 56 -5.33 2.03 9.90
CA HIS A 56 -4.85 1.47 8.65
C HIS A 56 -3.68 2.30 8.09
N TYR A 57 -2.52 2.20 8.75
CA TYR A 57 -1.31 2.90 8.33
C TYR A 57 -0.61 2.17 7.20
N ILE A 58 -0.27 2.91 6.15
CA ILE A 58 0.49 2.39 5.01
C ILE A 58 2.00 2.68 5.16
N PHE A 59 2.35 3.58 6.07
CA PHE A 59 3.74 3.97 6.31
C PHE A 59 3.95 4.33 7.79
N LEU A 60 4.92 3.67 8.40
CA LEU A 60 5.34 3.89 9.78
C LEU A 60 6.82 4.21 9.78
N ALA A 61 7.26 5.26 10.46
CA ALA A 61 8.68 5.59 10.54
C ALA A 61 9.11 5.84 11.99
N ASP A 62 10.11 5.08 12.43
CA ASP A 62 10.90 5.41 13.61
C ASP A 62 11.92 6.49 13.19
N PRO A 63 11.88 7.69 13.78
CA PRO A 63 12.78 8.77 13.43
C PRO A 63 14.25 8.30 13.40
N LEU A 64 14.94 8.57 12.29
CA LEU A 64 16.38 8.33 12.11
C LEU A 64 16.84 6.87 12.15
N LYS A 65 15.91 5.89 12.13
CA LYS A 65 16.27 4.47 12.18
C LYS A 65 15.73 3.70 10.98
N ARG A 66 14.43 3.47 10.96
CA ARG A 66 13.78 2.59 9.99
C ARG A 66 12.35 3.01 9.72
N ALA A 67 11.84 2.58 8.58
CA ALA A 67 10.43 2.67 8.27
C ALA A 67 9.87 1.32 7.82
N VAL A 68 8.57 1.18 7.93
CA VAL A 68 7.78 0.09 7.38
C VAL A 68 6.79 0.67 6.40
N TYR A 69 6.84 0.22 5.15
CA TYR A 69 5.86 0.51 4.11
C TYR A 69 5.02 -0.74 3.84
N VAL A 70 3.70 -0.59 3.76
CA VAL A 70 2.80 -1.69 3.44
C VAL A 70 2.42 -1.61 1.96
N ASP A 71 2.87 -2.59 1.17
CA ASP A 71 2.55 -2.72 -0.26
C ASP A 71 1.80 -4.01 -0.52
N GLY A 72 0.56 -3.94 -1.00
CA GLY A 72 -0.26 -5.13 -1.28
C GLY A 72 -0.41 -6.07 -0.08
N GLY A 73 -0.37 -5.56 1.16
CA GLY A 73 -0.41 -6.36 2.39
C GLY A 73 0.95 -6.92 2.84
N LYS A 74 2.03 -6.67 2.09
CA LYS A 74 3.40 -7.03 2.46
C LYS A 74 4.11 -5.86 3.14
N SER A 75 4.73 -6.14 4.29
CA SER A 75 5.59 -5.18 4.97
C SER A 75 6.98 -5.13 4.33
N ILE A 76 7.38 -3.93 3.90
CA ILE A 76 8.69 -3.62 3.37
C ILE A 76 9.46 -2.82 4.41
N ILE A 77 10.55 -3.40 4.93
CA ILE A 77 11.42 -2.76 5.91
C ILE A 77 12.41 -1.88 5.15
N LEU A 78 12.48 -0.61 5.54
CA LEU A 78 13.30 0.40 4.90
C LEU A 78 14.28 1.00 5.91
N SER A 79 15.51 1.24 5.49
CA SER A 79 16.50 1.98 6.27
C SER A 79 16.33 3.47 6.05
N HIS A 80 16.42 4.26 7.13
CA HIS A 80 16.51 5.71 7.01
C HIS A 80 17.83 6.09 6.32
N THR A 81 17.75 7.00 5.35
CA THR A 81 18.93 7.50 4.62
C THR A 81 19.28 8.92 5.06
N MET A 82 18.29 9.82 5.04
CA MET A 82 18.50 11.22 5.44
C MET A 82 17.18 11.94 5.72
N THR A 83 17.26 13.08 6.38
CA THR A 83 16.16 14.01 6.56
C THR A 83 16.60 15.40 6.11
N VAL A 84 15.87 15.99 5.18
CA VAL A 84 16.08 17.35 4.69
C VAL A 84 14.99 18.24 5.27
N ARG A 85 15.37 19.25 6.06
CA ARG A 85 14.41 20.21 6.64
C ARG A 85 14.30 21.44 5.75
N SER A 86 13.11 22.00 5.69
CA SER A 86 12.80 23.27 5.01
C SER A 86 12.00 24.18 5.95
N ALA A 87 11.83 25.44 5.56
CA ALA A 87 11.03 26.40 6.34
C ALA A 87 9.57 25.98 6.53
N LYS A 88 9.04 25.10 5.66
CA LYS A 88 7.62 24.68 5.67
C LYS A 88 7.42 23.21 6.04
N GLY A 89 8.46 22.49 6.46
CA GLY A 89 8.34 21.06 6.78
C GLY A 89 9.64 20.31 6.55
N PHE A 90 9.54 19.04 6.19
CA PHE A 90 10.71 18.18 6.01
C PHE A 90 10.43 17.03 5.05
N ASP A 91 11.50 16.55 4.42
CA ASP A 91 11.49 15.36 3.60
C ASP A 91 12.35 14.28 4.28
N MET A 92 11.79 13.10 4.48
CA MET A 92 12.52 11.93 4.97
C MET A 92 12.72 10.94 3.83
N TYR A 93 13.94 10.45 3.69
CA TYR A 93 14.36 9.53 2.64
C TYR A 93 14.67 8.18 3.24
N PHE A 94 14.16 7.13 2.59
CA PHE A 94 14.34 5.75 3.02
C PHE A 94 14.63 4.85 1.82
N SER A 95 15.40 3.79 2.05
CA SER A 95 15.81 2.85 1.02
C SER A 95 15.80 1.40 1.51
N ALA A 96 15.52 0.48 0.59
CA ALA A 96 15.82 -0.95 0.67
C ALA A 96 16.36 -1.41 -0.70
N THR A 97 16.62 -2.71 -0.86
CA THR A 97 17.24 -3.30 -2.07
C THR A 97 16.66 -2.77 -3.39
N ASP A 98 15.34 -2.76 -3.52
CA ASP A 98 14.59 -2.38 -4.72
C ASP A 98 13.59 -1.23 -4.48
N TYR A 99 13.47 -0.76 -3.23
CA TYR A 99 12.58 0.33 -2.84
C TYR A 99 13.32 1.61 -2.49
N ASN A 100 12.81 2.73 -2.96
CA ASN A 100 13.18 4.06 -2.49
C ASN A 100 11.91 4.85 -2.16
N LEU A 101 11.81 5.34 -0.93
CA LEU A 101 10.66 6.09 -0.46
C LEU A 101 11.07 7.48 0.02
N ILE A 102 10.24 8.46 -0.31
CA ILE A 102 10.37 9.84 0.16
C ILE A 102 9.05 10.24 0.80
N LEU A 103 9.08 10.50 2.10
CA LEU A 103 7.98 11.13 2.82
C LEU A 103 8.22 12.64 2.84
N ALA A 104 7.43 13.39 2.07
CA ALA A 104 7.48 14.84 2.03
C ALA A 104 6.33 15.45 2.85
N VAL A 105 6.65 16.09 3.98
CA VAL A 105 5.71 16.72 4.89
C VAL A 105 5.72 18.23 4.68
N LYS A 106 4.55 18.82 4.44
CA LYS A 106 4.41 20.26 4.13
C LYS A 106 3.56 21.04 5.12
N GLU A 107 2.81 20.34 5.96
CA GLU A 107 1.93 20.93 6.96
C GLU A 107 2.07 20.13 8.25
N ALA A 108 2.33 20.84 9.34
CA ALA A 108 2.34 20.31 10.70
C ALA A 108 1.34 21.14 11.51
N LYS A 109 0.40 20.48 12.18
CA LYS A 109 -0.57 21.13 13.05
C LYS A 109 -0.70 20.33 14.33
N GLU A 110 -0.59 20.98 15.47
CA GLU A 110 -0.90 20.35 16.75
C GLU A 110 -2.40 19.98 16.79
N ILE A 111 -2.70 18.70 17.03
CA ILE A 111 -4.08 18.20 17.09
C ILE A 111 -4.54 18.09 18.55
N VAL A 112 -3.66 17.57 19.40
CA VAL A 112 -3.83 17.42 20.85
C VAL A 112 -2.45 17.69 21.47
N GLU A 113 -2.42 18.10 22.73
CA GLU A 113 -1.18 18.31 23.49
C GLU A 113 -0.24 17.10 23.33
N GLY A 114 0.94 17.33 22.75
CA GLY A 114 1.94 16.29 22.51
C GLY A 114 1.78 15.45 21.22
N THR A 115 0.71 15.64 20.46
CA THR A 115 0.48 14.98 19.16
C THR A 115 0.45 15.99 18.02
N THR A 116 1.44 15.89 17.13
CA THR A 116 1.49 16.71 15.91
C THR A 116 0.90 15.94 14.74
N GLY A 117 -0.13 16.51 14.11
CA GLY A 117 -0.70 16.04 12.86
C GLY A 117 0.08 16.54 11.65
N TYR A 118 0.15 15.70 10.62
CA TYR A 118 0.89 15.98 9.39
C TYR A 118 0.06 15.72 8.15
N ARG A 119 0.31 16.53 7.12
CA ARG A 119 -0.12 16.24 5.74
C ARG A 119 1.08 16.27 4.82
N GLY A 120 1.08 15.34 3.87
CA GLY A 120 2.23 15.16 3.02
C GLY A 120 1.97 14.27 1.82
N THR A 121 3.07 13.83 1.24
CA THR A 121 3.07 12.92 0.10
C THR A 121 4.12 11.85 0.32
N LEU A 122 3.73 10.60 0.10
CA LEU A 122 4.63 9.46 0.05
C LEU A 122 4.94 9.16 -1.42
N SER A 123 6.19 9.34 -1.83
CA SER A 123 6.67 8.96 -3.15
C SER A 123 7.37 7.62 -3.03
N ILE A 124 6.93 6.61 -3.78
CA ILE A 124 7.46 5.25 -3.78
C ILE A 124 8.07 4.96 -5.13
N ARG A 125 9.28 4.42 -5.14
CA ARG A 125 9.91 3.85 -6.33
C ARG A 125 10.26 2.40 -6.03
N HIS A 126 9.76 1.49 -6.86
CA HIS A 126 10.05 0.07 -6.83
C HIS A 126 10.70 -0.31 -8.18
N GLY A 127 12.02 -0.46 -8.20
CA GLY A 127 12.78 -0.61 -9.45
C GLY A 127 12.57 0.57 -10.42
N SER A 128 11.87 0.33 -11.52
CA SER A 128 11.48 1.35 -12.53
C SER A 128 10.10 1.97 -12.26
N GLU A 129 9.26 1.33 -11.46
CA GLU A 129 7.91 1.78 -11.14
C GLU A 129 7.93 2.94 -10.16
N LYS A 130 7.01 3.89 -10.33
CA LYS A 130 6.91 5.09 -9.50
C LYS A 130 5.46 5.37 -9.15
N HIS A 131 5.20 5.52 -7.86
CA HIS A 131 3.90 5.86 -7.31
C HIS A 131 4.00 7.06 -6.37
N LYS A 132 2.90 7.81 -6.27
CA LYS A 132 2.82 8.97 -5.40
C LYS A 132 1.46 8.96 -4.70
N LEU A 133 1.48 8.91 -3.37
CA LEU A 133 0.29 8.80 -2.55
C LEU A 133 0.15 10.03 -1.66
N ALA A 134 -1.03 10.66 -1.67
CA ALA A 134 -1.36 11.68 -0.70
C ALA A 134 -1.60 11.02 0.66
N VAL A 135 -0.88 11.48 1.68
CA VAL A 135 -0.92 10.89 3.01
C VAL A 135 -1.18 11.94 4.08
N HIS A 136 -1.77 11.48 5.18
CA HIS A 136 -1.87 12.23 6.41
C HIS A 136 -1.53 11.33 7.58
N GLY A 137 -1.10 11.93 8.68
CA GLY A 137 -0.53 11.17 9.77
C GLY A 137 -0.38 11.98 11.03
N PHE A 138 0.26 11.37 12.01
CA PHE A 138 0.64 12.04 13.24
C PHE A 138 1.97 11.52 13.75
N GLN A 139 2.57 12.28 14.66
CA GLN A 139 3.66 11.84 15.50
C GLN A 139 3.22 11.88 16.95
N ASN A 140 3.42 10.78 17.66
CA ASN A 140 3.38 10.76 19.11
C ASN A 140 4.78 11.05 19.63
N ARG A 141 4.87 11.98 20.59
CA ARG A 141 6.09 12.22 21.38
C ARG A 141 6.21 11.23 22.52
#